data_AF-A0A2T2S600-F1
#
_entry.id   AF-A0A2T2S600-F1
#
_cell.length_a   1.000
_cell.length_b   1.000
_cell.length_c   1.000
_cell.angle_alpha   90.00
_cell.angle_beta   90.00
_cell.angle_gamma   90.00
#
_symmetry.space_group_name_H-M   'P 1'
#
loop_
_entity.id
_entity.type
_entity.pdbx_description
1 polymer ?
#
loop_
_entity_poly.entity_id
_entity_poly.type
_entity_poly.pdbx_seq_one_letter_code
_entity_poly.pdbx_strand_id
1 'polypeptide(L)'
;MPSPDSPLSDRRVRWGIGLFLAGVLVWVLFFDSHSLWQRYQWHQELEATKQENATLRKDIERLHIQLDRPLSDSAVVRIAREEYGMKRPGETIYRIEPK
;
A
#
# COMPACT_ATOMS: atom_id res chain seq x y z
N MET A 1 -68.48 -15.25 13.38
CA MET A 1 -67.03 -15.32 13.72
C MET A 1 -66.36 -14.15 13.02
N PRO A 2 -65.77 -13.17 13.72
CA PRO A 2 -65.10 -12.05 13.05
C PRO A 2 -63.74 -12.49 12.50
N SER A 3 -63.45 -12.10 11.26
CA SER A 3 -62.21 -12.34 10.53
C SER A 3 -61.05 -11.52 11.14
N PRO A 4 -59.78 -11.93 10.96
CA PRO A 4 -58.65 -11.22 11.55
C PRO A 4 -58.36 -9.96 10.73
N ASP A 5 -58.48 -8.79 11.36
CA ASP A 5 -58.01 -7.53 10.80
C ASP A 5 -56.47 -7.57 10.76
N SER A 6 -55.92 -8.00 9.63
CA SER A 6 -54.48 -8.00 9.42
C SER A 6 -53.98 -6.54 9.33
N PRO A 7 -53.08 -6.08 10.23
CA PRO A 7 -52.62 -4.68 10.28
C PRO A 7 -51.84 -4.23 9.03
N LEU A 8 -51.61 -5.14 8.09
CA LEU A 8 -50.84 -4.95 6.88
C LEU A 8 -51.64 -4.27 5.74
N SER A 9 -52.97 -4.22 5.81
CA SER A 9 -53.80 -3.55 4.80
C SER A 9 -53.98 -2.05 5.03
N ASP A 10 -53.56 -1.53 6.19
CA ASP A 10 -53.72 -0.13 6.53
C ASP A 10 -52.81 0.75 5.64
N ARG A 11 -53.44 1.74 4.97
CA ARG A 11 -52.78 2.63 4.02
C ARG A 11 -51.63 3.41 4.65
N ARG A 12 -51.72 3.69 5.96
CA ARG A 12 -50.68 4.38 6.74
C ARG A 12 -49.45 3.49 6.96
N VAL A 13 -49.67 2.20 7.25
CA VAL A 13 -48.60 1.21 7.43
C VAL A 13 -47.87 0.96 6.11
N ARG A 14 -48.61 0.86 4.99
CA ARG A 14 -48.02 0.72 3.65
C ARG A 14 -47.15 1.92 3.25
N TRP A 15 -47.59 3.14 3.58
CA TRP A 15 -46.79 4.36 3.35
C TRP A 15 -45.54 4.41 4.23
N GLY A 16 -45.64 4.01 5.50
CA GLY A 16 -44.49 3.92 6.41
C GLY A 16 -43.44 2.92 5.93
N ILE A 17 -43.87 1.74 5.48
CA ILE A 17 -42.99 0.71 4.91
C ILE A 17 -42.33 1.21 3.61
N GLY A 18 -43.09 1.89 2.75
CA GLY A 18 -42.55 2.48 1.52
C GLY A 18 -41.49 3.55 1.80
N LEU A 19 -41.72 4.42 2.77
CA LEU A 19 -40.76 5.45 3.17
C LEU A 19 -39.50 4.83 3.80
N PHE A 20 -39.67 3.80 4.64
CA PHE A 20 -38.56 3.06 5.23
C PHE A 20 -37.72 2.36 4.16
N LEU A 21 -38.35 1.65 3.21
CA LEU A 21 -37.66 0.99 2.10
C LEU A 21 -36.94 2.00 1.19
N ALA A 22 -37.56 3.15 0.91
CA ALA A 22 -36.91 4.22 0.14
C ALA A 22 -35.69 4.77 0.90
N GLY A 23 -35.80 4.98 2.21
CA GLY A 23 -34.68 5.40 3.06
C GLY A 23 -33.55 4.38 3.09
N VAL A 24 -33.87 3.08 3.23
CA VAL A 24 -32.90 1.99 3.15
C VAL A 24 -32.26 1.90 1.77
N LEU A 25 -33.02 2.11 0.69
CA LEU A 25 -32.48 2.11 -0.67
C LEU A 25 -31.51 3.27 -0.89
N VAL A 26 -31.86 4.48 -0.43
CA VAL A 26 -30.97 5.65 -0.48
C VAL A 26 -29.74 5.42 0.40
N TRP A 27 -29.92 4.82 1.59
CA TRP A 27 -28.82 4.46 2.47
C TRP A 27 -27.88 3.45 1.81
N VAL A 28 -28.40 2.40 1.17
CA VAL A 28 -27.57 1.41 0.47
C VAL A 28 -26.86 2.04 -0.73
N LEU A 29 -27.53 2.93 -1.46
CA LEU A 29 -26.93 3.63 -2.60
C LEU A 29 -25.84 4.63 -2.20
N PHE A 30 -25.96 5.30 -1.05
CA PHE A 30 -25.02 6.35 -0.62
C PHE A 30 -24.00 5.90 0.44
N PHE A 31 -24.37 4.99 1.35
CA PHE A 31 -23.60 4.59 2.53
C PHE A 31 -23.14 3.12 2.51
N ASP A 32 -23.79 2.21 1.76
CA ASP A 32 -23.40 0.79 1.75
C ASP A 32 -22.27 0.54 0.74
N SER A 33 -21.04 0.43 1.26
CA SER A 33 -19.86 -0.31 0.76
C SER A 33 -19.40 -0.15 -0.70
N HIS A 34 -20.05 0.68 -1.51
CA HIS A 34 -19.79 0.90 -2.94
C HIS A 34 -19.74 2.37 -3.29
N SER A 35 -19.51 3.23 -2.29
CA SER A 35 -19.26 4.65 -2.51
C SER A 35 -18.22 4.80 -3.63
N LEU A 36 -18.59 5.51 -4.70
CA LEU A 36 -17.69 5.84 -5.81
C LEU A 36 -16.39 6.50 -5.31
N TRP A 37 -16.47 7.16 -4.13
CA TRP A 37 -15.31 7.68 -3.41
C TRP A 37 -14.30 6.60 -3.04
N GLN A 38 -14.76 5.47 -2.51
CA GLN A 38 -13.90 4.38 -2.09
C GLN A 38 -13.23 3.70 -3.28
N ARG A 39 -13.96 3.55 -4.40
CA ARG A 39 -13.38 3.08 -5.67
C ARG A 39 -12.34 4.06 -6.23
N TYR A 40 -12.60 5.36 -6.15
CA TYR A 40 -11.65 6.38 -6.56
C TYR A 40 -10.37 6.34 -5.72
N GLN A 41 -10.52 6.21 -4.39
CA GLN A 41 -9.41 6.12 -3.46
C GLN A 41 -8.59 4.85 -3.70
N TRP A 42 -9.22 3.71 -3.94
CA TRP A 42 -8.52 2.47 -4.31
C TRP A 42 -7.78 2.58 -5.64
N HIS A 43 -8.35 3.28 -6.63
CA HIS A 43 -7.63 3.52 -7.89
C HIS A 43 -6.41 4.39 -7.69
N GLN A 44 -6.50 5.45 -6.88
CA GLN A 44 -5.35 6.29 -6.56
C GLN A 44 -4.25 5.52 -5.83
N GLU A 45 -4.64 4.72 -4.83
CA GLU A 45 -3.70 3.90 -4.06
C GLU A 45 -3.04 2.83 -4.94
N LEU A 46 -3.81 2.20 -5.83
CA LEU A 46 -3.30 1.25 -6.81
C LEU A 46 -2.28 1.89 -7.75
N GLU A 47 -2.57 3.07 -8.30
CA GLU A 47 -1.65 3.76 -9.20
C GLU A 47 -0.39 4.24 -8.46
N ALA A 48 -0.51 4.72 -7.23
CA ALA A 48 0.64 5.06 -6.39
C ALA A 48 1.55 3.84 -6.14
N THR A 49 0.99 2.69 -5.74
CA THR A 49 1.75 1.46 -5.53
C THR A 49 2.39 0.95 -6.83
N LYS A 50 1.69 1.03 -7.96
CA LYS A 50 2.28 0.65 -9.26
C LYS A 50 3.45 1.54 -9.63
N GLN A 51 3.33 2.84 -9.41
CA GLN A 51 4.38 3.80 -9.70
C GLN A 51 5.61 3.54 -8.83
N GLU A 52 5.41 3.31 -7.53
CA GLU A 52 6.46 2.94 -6.60
C GLU A 52 7.16 1.63 -7.01
N ASN A 53 6.38 0.61 -7.39
CA ASN A 53 6.93 -0.65 -7.87
C ASN A 53 7.76 -0.46 -9.15
N ALA A 54 7.29 0.37 -10.08
CA ALA A 54 8.01 0.67 -11.30
C ALA A 54 9.34 1.41 -11.04
N THR A 55 9.38 2.33 -10.09
CA THR A 55 10.63 2.98 -9.66
C THR A 55 11.60 1.99 -9.03
N LEU A 56 11.14 1.15 -8.10
CA LEU A 56 11.99 0.15 -7.45
C LEU A 56 12.57 -0.85 -8.45
N ARG A 57 11.78 -1.29 -9.43
CA ARG A 57 12.26 -2.17 -10.51
C ARG A 57 13.39 -1.53 -11.32
N LYS A 58 13.26 -0.24 -11.67
CA LYS A 58 14.31 0.50 -12.39
C LYS A 58 15.58 0.65 -11.55
N ASP A 59 15.45 0.84 -10.25
CA ASP A 59 16.61 0.95 -9.36
C ASP A 59 17.31 -0.40 -9.20
N ILE A 60 16.56 -1.50 -9.09
CA ILE A 60 17.11 -2.86 -9.10
C ILE A 60 17.89 -3.11 -10.38
N GLU A 61 17.32 -2.79 -11.55
CA GLU A 61 17.99 -2.97 -12.85
C GLU A 61 19.28 -2.12 -12.93
N ARG A 62 19.22 -0.87 -12.48
CA ARG A 62 20.39 0.01 -12.42
C ARG A 62 21.48 -0.54 -11.50
N LEU A 63 21.10 -1.03 -10.32
CA LEU A 63 22.03 -1.64 -9.37
C LEU A 63 22.64 -2.92 -9.92
N HIS A 64 21.86 -3.74 -10.62
CA HIS A 64 22.35 -4.95 -11.28
C HIS A 64 23.40 -4.60 -12.34
N ILE A 65 23.14 -3.60 -13.19
CA ILE A 65 24.12 -3.11 -14.17
C ILE A 65 25.39 -2.58 -13.50
N GLN A 66 25.28 -1.93 -12.33
CA GLN A 66 26.45 -1.48 -11.58
C GLN A 66 27.25 -2.63 -10.99
N LEU A 67 26.58 -3.71 -10.59
CA LEU A 67 27.19 -4.90 -10.00
C LEU A 67 27.82 -5.81 -11.07
N ASP A 68 27.20 -5.90 -12.25
CA ASP A 68 27.68 -6.64 -13.42
C ASP A 68 28.90 -5.99 -14.06
N ARG A 69 29.13 -4.70 -13.81
CA ARG A 69 30.41 -4.08 -14.14
C ARG A 69 31.47 -4.71 -13.23
N PRO A 70 32.53 -5.33 -13.78
CA PRO A 70 33.56 -5.93 -12.95
C PRO A 70 34.16 -4.84 -12.06
N LEU A 71 33.94 -4.98 -10.76
CA LEU A 71 34.56 -4.13 -9.75
C LEU A 71 36.07 -4.27 -9.93
N SER A 72 36.77 -3.16 -10.14
CA SER A 72 38.23 -3.19 -10.18
C SER A 72 38.75 -3.64 -8.82
N ASP A 73 39.85 -4.39 -8.80
CA ASP A 73 40.52 -4.82 -7.56
C ASP A 73 40.74 -3.64 -6.58
N SER A 74 41.06 -2.46 -7.12
CA SER A 74 41.21 -1.23 -6.34
C SER A 74 39.91 -0.76 -5.67
N ALA A 75 38.76 -0.90 -6.32
CA ALA A 75 37.46 -0.55 -5.78
C ALA A 75 37.04 -1.53 -4.67
N VAL A 76 37.27 -2.82 -4.87
CA VAL A 76 37.00 -3.86 -3.86
C VAL A 76 37.85 -3.62 -2.61
N VAL A 77 39.15 -3.35 -2.76
CA VAL A 77 40.04 -3.07 -1.63
C VAL A 77 39.64 -1.81 -0.89
N ARG A 78 39.22 -0.75 -1.61
CA ARG A 78 38.74 0.49 -0.98
C ARG A 78 37.50 0.23 -0.13
N ILE A 79 36.49 -0.45 -0.69
CA ILE A 79 35.27 -0.82 0.05
C ILE A 79 35.61 -1.68 1.28
N ALA A 80 36.46 -2.69 1.12
CA ALA A 80 36.88 -3.55 2.23
C ALA A 80 37.56 -2.75 3.36
N ARG A 81 38.33 -1.71 3.05
CA ARG A 81 39.04 -0.88 4.03
C ARG A 81 38.17 0.19 4.66
N GLU A 82 37.37 0.90 3.87
CA GLU A 82 36.57 2.04 4.33
C GLU A 82 35.28 1.60 5.01
N GLU A 83 34.53 0.68 4.39
CA GLU A 83 33.22 0.25 4.92
C GLU A 83 33.36 -0.85 5.98
N TYR A 84 34.30 -1.78 5.77
CA TYR A 84 34.42 -2.99 6.60
C TYR A 84 35.67 -3.01 7.49
N GLY A 85 36.56 -2.00 7.39
CA GLY A 85 37.79 -1.95 8.20
C GLY A 85 38.72 -3.14 8.03
N MET A 86 38.60 -3.88 6.92
CA MET A 86 39.37 -5.11 6.69
C MET A 86 40.85 -4.80 6.43
N LYS A 87 41.72 -5.58 7.07
CA LYS A 87 43.18 -5.54 6.89
C LYS A 87 43.67 -6.66 6.00
N ARG A 88 44.80 -6.44 5.32
CA ARG A 88 45.49 -7.52 4.63
C ARG A 88 46.11 -8.50 5.64
N PRO A 89 46.29 -9.78 5.28
CA PRO A 89 47.05 -10.72 6.10
C PRO A 89 48.46 -10.17 6.35
N GLY A 90 48.86 -10.02 7.61
CA GLY A 90 50.17 -9.44 8.00
C GLY A 90 50.22 -7.92 8.16
N GLU A 91 49.10 -7.20 7.97
CA GLU A 91 49.03 -5.75 8.16
C GLU A 91 48.66 -5.41 9.63
N THR A 92 49.35 -4.44 10.24
CA THR A 92 49.10 -3.96 11.60
C THR A 92 48.39 -2.61 11.54
N ILE A 93 47.13 -2.55 11.96
CA ILE A 93 46.35 -1.29 11.99
C ILE A 93 46.69 -0.53 13.28
N TYR A 94 47.12 0.73 13.15
CA TYR A 94 47.30 1.64 14.28
C TYR A 94 46.08 2.57 14.38
N ARG A 95 45.40 2.57 15.53
CA ARG A 95 44.31 3.50 15.81
C ARG A 95 44.91 4.75 16.43
N ILE A 96 44.85 5.87 15.72
CA ILE A 96 45.27 7.18 16.22
C ILE A 96 44.08 7.86 16.90
N GLU A 97 44.24 8.21 18.18
CA GLU A 97 43.28 9.07 18.88
C GLU A 97 43.63 10.54 18.62
N PRO A 98 42.66 11.39 18.25
CA PRO A 98 42.89 12.83 18.16
C PRO A 98 43.17 13.40 19.56
N LYS A 99 44.16 14.29 19.62
CA LYS A 99 44.70 14.88 20.85
C LYS A 99 43.78 15.95 21.43
#